data_AF-A0A919JEQ3-F1
#
_entry.id   AF-A0A919JEQ3-F1
#
_cell.length_a   1.000
_cell.length_b   1.000
_cell.length_c   1.000
_cell.angle_alpha   90.00
_cell.angle_beta   90.00
_cell.angle_gamma   90.00
#
_symmetry.space_group_name_H-M   'P 1'
#
loop_
_entity.id
_entity.type
_entity.pdbx_description
1 polymer ?
#
loop_
_entity_poly.entity_id
_entity_poly.type
_entity_poly.pdbx_seq_one_letter_code
_entity_poly.pdbx_strand_id
1 'polypeptide(L)'
;MAAGATAAASAAIMLTMPLPQALAADNLSLGGGADGSSKASGTSYGNVKDGNTGTYWSPVGSTGYVSVKWGSAMTVSSAVIRQASGGGSIGAWRLLNADQGAVLASGSGSPSTISFSATSLKKLTFEITSASAAPRIAEFETYATGGSTPTTGPTPTTSPTAGPTPTGAPGAPTGAWPSSAGSVKITGTISVSGTFDGGMKTYCCIGDGSQSESQDPMFSIANGGTLQNVIIGSPAGDGVHCEGTCTIRNVWWNDIGEDAATFKGTGNGTSYVIGGGARSGSDKTFQHNGNGTVSISGFYLSGAGKLYRACGNCSSSYQRHVKIDNVLLNDIDMVAGINSNWGDTATITRVTLSNSSSAVVCGKYKGVAKGSEPTYLGEGWNDSNCKVNKSDITYK
;
A
#
# COMPACT_ATOMS: atom_id res chain seq x y z
N MET A 1 75.08 3.97 14.00
CA MET A 1 74.18 4.52 12.96
C MET A 1 73.79 3.39 12.01
N ALA A 2 72.51 3.37 11.59
CA ALA A 2 71.81 2.41 10.72
C ALA A 2 71.63 0.99 11.30
N ALA A 3 70.43 0.54 11.71
CA ALA A 3 69.13 0.37 11.03
C ALA A 3 69.07 -0.89 10.14
N GLY A 4 68.09 -1.76 10.44
CA GLY A 4 67.76 -2.95 9.65
C GLY A 4 66.73 -3.83 10.37
N ALA A 5 65.47 -3.38 10.39
CA ALA A 5 64.33 -4.12 10.92
C ALA A 5 63.77 -5.10 9.87
N THR A 6 63.53 -6.35 10.26
CA THR A 6 62.80 -7.35 9.48
C THR A 6 61.34 -7.43 9.91
N ALA A 7 60.46 -7.38 8.91
CA ALA A 7 59.01 -7.29 9.04
C ALA A 7 58.36 -8.62 9.49
N ALA A 8 57.39 -8.51 10.39
CA ALA A 8 56.42 -9.58 10.69
C ALA A 8 55.13 -9.33 9.90
N ALA A 9 54.68 -10.35 9.17
CA ALA A 9 53.43 -10.36 8.43
C ALA A 9 52.23 -10.32 9.40
N SER A 10 51.33 -9.35 9.20
CA SER A 10 50.02 -9.33 9.86
C SER A 10 48.97 -9.86 8.89
N ALA A 11 48.30 -10.95 9.29
CA ALA A 11 47.12 -11.47 8.63
C ALA A 11 45.94 -10.51 8.88
N ALA A 12 45.43 -9.90 7.80
CA ALA A 12 44.21 -9.10 7.86
C ALA A 12 43.00 -10.03 7.94
N ILE A 13 42.44 -10.17 9.14
CA ILE A 13 41.10 -10.70 9.36
C ILE A 13 40.13 -9.67 8.76
N MET A 14 39.42 -10.04 7.69
CA MET A 14 38.30 -9.25 7.19
C MET A 14 37.20 -9.27 8.25
N LEU A 15 37.15 -8.21 9.05
CA LEU A 15 36.05 -7.93 9.95
C LEU A 15 34.83 -7.57 9.09
N THR A 16 33.86 -8.48 9.04
CA THR A 16 32.54 -8.20 8.48
C THR A 16 31.91 -7.08 9.30
N MET A 17 31.76 -5.90 8.70
CA MET A 17 31.01 -4.81 9.31
C MET A 17 29.54 -5.21 9.39
N PRO A 18 28.88 -5.15 10.56
CA PRO A 18 27.43 -5.26 10.62
C PRO A 18 26.82 -4.07 9.88
N LEU A 19 25.80 -4.33 9.05
CA LEU A 19 25.01 -3.29 8.39
C LEU A 19 24.52 -2.23 9.40
N PRO A 20 24.43 -0.95 9.01
CA PRO A 20 24.01 0.09 9.94
C PRO A 20 22.54 -0.13 10.34
N GLN A 21 22.35 -0.35 11.63
CA GLN A 21 21.10 -0.25 12.35
C GLN A 21 20.65 1.23 12.27
N ALA A 22 19.70 1.56 11.38
CA ALA A 22 19.07 2.88 11.37
C ALA A 22 18.15 3.02 12.60
N LEU A 23 18.72 3.50 13.72
CA LEU A 23 18.07 3.65 15.03
C LEU A 23 17.65 5.11 15.28
N ALA A 24 16.42 5.31 15.76
CA ALA A 24 15.95 6.32 16.74
C ALA A 24 16.24 7.84 16.62
N ALA A 25 17.13 8.32 15.75
CA ALA A 25 17.71 9.66 15.85
C ALA A 25 16.78 10.84 15.44
N ASP A 26 15.69 10.58 14.73
CA ASP A 26 14.84 11.64 14.16
C ASP A 26 13.44 11.73 14.79
N ASN A 27 13.08 10.82 15.71
CA ASN A 27 11.80 10.89 16.41
C ASN A 27 11.81 12.04 17.44
N LEU A 28 11.22 13.16 17.06
CA LEU A 28 11.16 14.37 17.89
C LEU A 28 10.35 14.17 19.18
N SER A 29 9.53 13.13 19.26
CA SER A 29 8.74 12.83 20.45
C SER A 29 9.59 12.31 21.61
N LEU A 30 10.73 11.64 21.35
CA LEU A 30 11.60 11.09 22.40
C LEU A 30 12.16 12.16 23.34
N GLY A 31 12.44 13.36 22.81
CA GLY A 31 12.91 14.52 23.57
C GLY A 31 11.79 15.40 24.15
N GLY A 32 10.52 15.06 23.89
CA GLY A 32 9.37 15.84 24.33
C GLY A 32 8.82 15.40 25.69
N GLY A 33 7.90 16.20 26.23
CA GLY A 33 6.96 15.78 27.26
C GLY A 33 5.72 15.12 26.65
N ALA A 34 4.93 14.46 27.50
CA ALA A 34 3.64 13.92 27.09
C ALA A 34 2.55 14.25 28.12
N ASP A 35 1.33 14.45 27.66
CA ASP A 35 0.13 14.57 28.50
C ASP A 35 -1.10 14.01 27.76
N GLY A 36 -2.26 13.99 28.42
CA GLY A 36 -3.47 13.45 27.82
C GLY A 36 -4.71 13.75 28.65
N SER A 37 -5.83 13.23 28.17
CA SER A 37 -7.16 13.33 28.80
C SER A 37 -7.24 12.57 30.12
N SER A 38 -7.16 11.24 30.04
CA SER A 38 -7.28 10.29 31.14
C SER A 38 -6.27 9.16 30.94
N LYS A 39 -6.00 8.39 31.99
CA LYS A 39 -5.14 7.20 31.91
C LYS A 39 -5.68 6.05 32.75
N ALA A 40 -5.71 4.85 32.20
CA ALA A 40 -6.03 3.65 32.95
C ALA A 40 -4.98 3.36 34.04
N SER A 41 -5.28 2.44 34.96
CA SER A 41 -4.30 1.98 35.95
C SER A 41 -3.15 1.23 35.25
N GLY A 42 -1.92 1.38 35.75
CA GLY A 42 -0.74 0.71 35.20
C GLY A 42 -0.16 1.31 33.91
N THR A 43 -0.71 2.44 33.43
CA THR A 43 -0.22 3.14 32.23
C THR A 43 0.18 4.60 32.53
N SER A 44 0.98 5.19 31.64
CA SER A 44 1.50 6.56 31.72
C SER A 44 1.42 7.25 30.36
N TYR A 45 1.23 8.58 30.37
CA TYR A 45 1.37 9.38 29.14
C TYR A 45 2.78 9.31 28.58
N GLY A 46 3.79 9.16 29.43
CA GLY A 46 5.19 9.07 29.00
C GLY A 46 5.51 7.86 28.14
N ASN A 47 4.65 6.82 28.16
CA ASN A 47 4.86 5.60 27.41
C ASN A 47 4.76 5.80 25.89
N VAL A 48 4.01 6.80 25.40
CA VAL A 48 3.90 7.02 23.95
C VAL A 48 5.14 7.61 23.29
N LYS A 49 6.21 7.80 24.04
CA LYS A 49 7.41 8.51 23.58
C LYS A 49 8.68 8.00 24.27
N ASP A 50 8.65 6.77 24.78
CA ASP A 50 9.81 6.15 25.42
C ASP A 50 10.59 5.24 24.46
N GLY A 51 10.08 5.05 23.23
CA GLY A 51 10.68 4.20 22.21
C GLY A 51 10.52 2.71 22.51
N ASN A 52 9.67 2.34 23.46
CA ASN A 52 9.41 0.97 23.88
C ASN A 52 7.98 0.54 23.50
N THR A 53 7.87 -0.20 22.41
CA THR A 53 6.57 -0.73 21.95
C THR A 53 5.90 -1.75 22.89
N GLY A 54 6.57 -2.14 23.98
CA GLY A 54 6.03 -2.98 25.04
C GLY A 54 5.30 -2.22 26.14
N THR A 55 5.51 -0.91 26.28
CA THR A 55 4.71 -0.03 27.15
C THR A 55 3.63 0.66 26.30
N TYR A 56 2.61 1.23 26.95
CA TYR A 56 1.57 1.95 26.24
C TYR A 56 0.86 2.96 27.13
N TRP A 57 0.28 3.99 26.52
CA TRP A 57 -0.81 4.78 27.06
C TRP A 57 -2.17 4.14 26.74
N SER A 58 -3.12 4.17 27.67
CA SER A 58 -4.53 3.83 27.42
C SER A 58 -5.44 4.82 28.15
N PRO A 59 -6.49 5.37 27.50
CA PRO A 59 -7.52 6.13 28.20
C PRO A 59 -8.36 5.21 29.10
N VAL A 60 -9.16 5.80 29.99
CA VAL A 60 -10.06 5.06 30.91
C VAL A 60 -11.28 4.47 30.19
N GLY A 61 -11.67 5.05 29.05
CA GLY A 61 -12.80 4.60 28.23
C GLY A 61 -12.40 4.34 26.77
N SER A 62 -13.39 4.22 25.88
CA SER A 62 -13.18 4.01 24.43
C SER A 62 -12.77 5.27 23.66
N THR A 63 -12.71 6.41 24.32
CA THR A 63 -12.29 7.69 23.73
C THR A 63 -11.30 8.39 24.65
N GLY A 64 -10.54 9.30 24.07
CA GLY A 64 -9.57 10.11 24.81
C GLY A 64 -8.46 10.59 23.88
N TYR A 65 -7.63 11.48 24.39
CA TYR A 65 -6.47 11.98 23.67
C TYR A 65 -5.18 11.81 24.45
N VAL A 66 -4.08 11.70 23.70
CA VAL A 66 -2.70 11.77 24.17
C VAL A 66 -1.94 12.74 23.29
N SER A 67 -0.98 13.45 23.87
CA SER A 67 -0.21 14.50 23.19
C SER A 67 1.27 14.35 23.46
N VAL A 68 2.06 14.75 22.47
CA VAL A 68 3.48 15.06 22.65
C VAL A 68 3.65 16.58 22.65
N LYS A 69 4.57 17.09 23.47
CA LYS A 69 4.78 18.53 23.67
C LYS A 69 6.23 18.90 23.88
N TRP A 70 6.60 20.11 23.47
CA TRP A 70 7.97 20.63 23.53
C TRP A 70 8.02 21.98 24.25
N GLY A 71 9.18 22.32 24.83
CA GLY A 71 9.38 23.61 25.50
C GLY A 71 9.36 24.81 24.53
N SER A 72 9.71 24.58 23.27
CA SER A 72 9.64 25.53 22.15
C SER A 72 8.90 24.92 20.97
N ALA A 73 8.44 25.75 20.04
CA ALA A 73 7.71 25.26 18.87
C ALA A 73 8.64 24.40 17.99
N MET A 74 8.16 23.22 17.61
CA MET A 74 8.82 22.30 16.70
C MET A 74 8.05 22.25 15.39
N THR A 75 8.75 22.20 14.26
CA THR A 75 8.12 22.01 12.95
C THR A 75 7.97 20.51 12.70
N VAL A 76 6.74 20.04 12.62
CA VAL A 76 6.39 18.63 12.36
C VAL A 76 5.51 18.52 11.13
N SER A 77 5.65 17.45 10.36
CA SER A 77 4.88 17.18 9.14
C SER A 77 4.32 15.76 9.08
N SER A 78 4.74 14.89 10.00
CA SER A 78 4.19 13.55 10.12
C SER A 78 4.15 13.08 11.56
N ALA A 79 3.20 12.17 11.80
CA ALA A 79 3.06 11.43 13.04
C ALA A 79 2.94 9.93 12.73
N VAL A 80 3.50 9.07 13.57
CA VAL A 80 3.31 7.61 13.51
C VAL A 80 2.64 7.17 14.80
N ILE A 81 1.52 6.46 14.68
CA ILE A 81 0.77 5.92 15.80
C ILE A 81 0.97 4.41 15.83
N ARG A 82 1.64 3.90 16.86
CA ARG A 82 1.77 2.45 17.10
C ARG A 82 0.77 2.03 18.15
N GLN A 83 -0.04 1.02 17.86
CA GLN A 83 -0.95 0.43 18.84
C GLN A 83 -0.33 -0.81 19.48
N ALA A 84 -0.48 -0.94 20.80
CA ALA A 84 -0.17 -2.16 21.52
C ALA A 84 -1.32 -3.16 21.41
N SER A 85 -1.00 -4.45 21.51
CA SER A 85 -2.01 -5.51 21.51
C SER A 85 -2.87 -5.50 22.79
N GLY A 86 -4.06 -6.10 22.71
CA GLY A 86 -4.98 -6.25 23.84
C GLY A 86 -5.78 -5.00 24.22
N GLY A 87 -5.79 -3.97 23.37
CA GLY A 87 -6.69 -2.81 23.47
C GLY A 87 -7.87 -2.88 22.50
N GLY A 88 -8.79 -1.93 22.62
CA GLY A 88 -9.88 -1.72 21.66
C GLY A 88 -9.39 -1.19 20.32
N SER A 89 -10.10 -1.54 19.25
CA SER A 89 -9.80 -1.06 17.89
C SER A 89 -10.29 0.37 17.72
N ILE A 90 -9.41 1.26 17.26
CA ILE A 90 -9.77 2.65 16.98
C ILE A 90 -10.75 2.69 15.80
N GLY A 91 -11.90 3.32 16.00
CA GLY A 91 -12.93 3.54 15.00
C GLY A 91 -12.77 4.87 14.29
N ALA A 92 -12.48 5.95 15.02
CA ALA A 92 -12.28 7.29 14.48
C ALA A 92 -11.33 8.12 15.34
N TRP A 93 -10.62 9.03 14.69
CA TRP A 93 -9.60 9.87 15.33
C TRP A 93 -9.40 11.20 14.61
N ARG A 94 -8.78 12.15 15.32
CA ARG A 94 -8.26 13.40 14.76
C ARG A 94 -6.91 13.76 15.36
N LEU A 95 -6.06 14.38 14.54
CA LEU A 95 -4.77 14.93 14.93
C LEU A 95 -4.90 16.46 15.00
N LEU A 96 -4.55 17.05 16.13
CA LEU A 96 -4.78 18.47 16.42
C LEU A 96 -3.46 19.21 16.67
N ASN A 97 -3.37 20.43 16.15
CA ASN A 97 -2.48 21.44 16.71
C ASN A 97 -3.14 22.00 17.97
N ALA A 98 -2.67 21.57 19.14
CA ALA A 98 -3.30 21.93 20.41
C ALA A 98 -2.99 23.37 20.86
N ASP A 99 -2.04 24.05 20.22
CA ASP A 99 -1.77 25.46 20.49
C ASP A 99 -2.91 26.36 19.95
N GLN A 100 -3.51 25.95 18.83
CA GLN A 100 -4.50 26.74 18.08
C GLN A 100 -5.87 26.06 17.98
N GLY A 101 -5.99 24.79 18.38
CA GLY A 101 -7.20 23.98 18.26
C GLY A 101 -7.51 23.52 16.82
N ALA A 102 -6.58 23.68 15.88
CA ALA A 102 -6.79 23.30 14.47
C ALA A 102 -6.68 21.78 14.28
N VAL A 103 -7.60 21.20 13.51
CA VAL A 103 -7.51 19.81 13.05
C VAL A 103 -6.53 19.73 11.88
N LEU A 104 -5.42 19.03 12.08
CA LEU A 104 -4.39 18.83 11.05
C LEU A 104 -4.70 17.63 10.16
N ALA A 105 -5.31 16.60 10.74
CA ALA A 105 -5.76 15.39 10.03
C ALA A 105 -6.89 14.72 10.80
N SER A 106 -7.69 13.90 10.14
CA SER A 106 -8.67 13.02 10.78
C SER A 106 -8.85 11.75 9.96
N GLY A 107 -9.39 10.71 10.57
CA GLY A 107 -9.61 9.45 9.88
C GLY A 107 -10.42 8.45 10.67
N SER A 108 -10.66 7.32 10.04
CA SER A 108 -11.31 6.14 10.62
C SER A 108 -10.33 4.97 10.66
N GLY A 109 -10.57 4.02 11.57
CA GLY A 109 -9.71 2.86 11.75
C GLY A 109 -8.40 3.21 12.47
N SER A 110 -7.52 2.21 12.57
CA SER A 110 -6.20 2.31 13.20
C SER A 110 -5.18 2.96 12.26
N PRO A 111 -4.68 4.19 12.53
CA PRO A 111 -3.68 4.82 11.68
C PRO A 111 -2.29 4.23 11.93
N SER A 112 -1.47 4.09 10.88
CA SER A 112 -0.04 3.82 10.99
C SER A 112 0.76 5.12 10.92
N THR A 113 0.81 5.75 9.74
CA THR A 113 1.45 7.05 9.50
C THR A 113 0.40 8.08 9.10
N ILE A 114 0.46 9.26 9.73
CA ILE A 114 -0.41 10.40 9.47
C ILE A 114 0.48 11.54 8.95
N SER A 115 0.31 11.90 7.68
CA SER A 115 0.99 13.05 7.07
C SER A 115 0.09 14.28 7.11
N PHE A 116 0.68 15.45 7.35
CA PHE A 116 -0.02 16.74 7.36
C PHE A 116 0.91 17.86 6.91
N SER A 117 0.36 19.02 6.57
CA SER A 117 1.18 20.18 6.18
C SER A 117 2.15 20.53 7.31
N ALA A 118 3.42 20.78 6.98
CA ALA A 118 4.43 21.13 7.98
C ALA A 118 3.93 22.28 8.86
N THR A 119 3.77 22.00 10.16
CA THR A 119 3.17 22.92 11.12
C THR A 119 4.14 23.13 12.26
N SER A 120 4.41 24.40 12.59
CA SER A 120 5.19 24.75 13.78
C SER A 120 4.26 24.86 14.98
N LEU A 121 4.48 24.03 15.99
CA LEU A 121 3.62 23.91 17.17
C LEU A 121 4.40 23.39 18.38
N LYS A 122 3.96 23.73 19.59
CA LYS A 122 4.48 23.24 20.86
C LYS A 122 3.80 21.98 21.33
N LYS A 123 2.59 21.67 20.83
CA LYS A 123 1.83 20.51 21.25
C LYS A 123 0.98 19.89 20.14
N LEU A 124 1.23 18.61 19.85
CA LEU A 124 0.48 17.81 18.89
C LEU A 124 -0.37 16.79 19.65
N THR A 125 -1.66 16.73 19.36
CA THR A 125 -2.61 15.86 20.07
C THR A 125 -3.22 14.83 19.12
N PHE A 126 -3.12 13.55 19.47
CA PHE A 126 -3.86 12.47 18.84
C PHE A 126 -5.10 12.19 19.69
N GLU A 127 -6.28 12.48 19.14
CA GLU A 127 -7.56 12.28 19.79
C GLU A 127 -8.33 11.14 19.15
N ILE A 128 -8.74 10.19 19.98
CA ILE A 128 -9.57 9.06 19.61
C ILE A 128 -11.01 9.42 19.93
N THR A 129 -11.82 9.56 18.88
CA THR A 129 -13.22 9.97 18.98
C THR A 129 -14.19 8.78 18.96
N SER A 130 -13.73 7.60 18.53
CA SER A 130 -14.44 6.33 18.75
C SER A 130 -13.50 5.14 18.75
N ALA A 131 -13.80 4.12 19.55
CA ALA A 131 -13.13 2.81 19.55
C ALA A 131 -14.08 1.73 20.10
N SER A 132 -13.78 0.45 19.82
CA SER A 132 -14.59 -0.68 20.31
C SER A 132 -14.43 -0.96 21.81
N ALA A 133 -13.31 -0.54 22.40
CA ALA A 133 -12.99 -0.57 23.83
C ALA A 133 -11.84 0.43 24.08
N ALA A 134 -11.25 0.46 25.28
CA ALA A 134 -10.11 1.33 25.56
C ALA A 134 -8.89 0.96 24.68
N PRO A 135 -8.47 1.83 23.75
CA PRO A 135 -7.33 1.57 22.87
C PRO A 135 -5.99 1.72 23.60
N ARG A 136 -4.95 1.06 23.11
CA ARG A 136 -3.60 1.14 23.69
C ARG A 136 -2.64 1.73 22.67
N ILE A 137 -2.10 2.91 22.93
CA ILE A 137 -1.10 3.56 22.08
C ILE A 137 0.27 3.28 22.67
N ALA A 138 1.07 2.50 21.95
CA ALA A 138 2.43 2.19 22.30
C ALA A 138 3.35 3.37 22.02
N GLU A 139 3.27 3.95 20.81
CA GLU A 139 4.09 5.10 20.42
C GLU A 139 3.27 6.14 19.66
N PHE A 140 3.61 7.40 19.90
CA PHE A 140 3.20 8.56 19.15
C PHE A 140 4.48 9.27 18.72
N GLU A 141 5.01 8.86 17.57
CA GLU A 141 6.26 9.36 17.03
C GLU A 141 5.97 10.58 16.13
N THR A 142 6.88 11.56 16.09
CA THR A 142 6.70 12.78 15.30
C THR A 142 7.97 13.18 14.59
N TYR A 143 7.84 13.69 13.37
CA TYR A 143 8.98 13.98 12.51
C TYR A 143 8.81 15.30 11.76
N ALA A 144 9.93 16.01 11.58
CA ALA A 144 10.00 17.24 10.79
C ALA A 144 10.01 16.93 9.28
N THR A 145 9.67 17.92 8.47
CA THR A 145 9.90 17.90 7.01
C THR A 145 11.39 17.73 6.75
N GLY A 146 11.81 16.54 6.30
CA GLY A 146 13.22 16.21 6.06
C GLY A 146 13.99 15.69 7.28
N GLY A 147 13.35 15.54 8.45
CA GLY A 147 13.89 14.68 9.51
C GLY A 147 13.81 13.23 9.04
N SER A 148 14.90 12.48 9.18
CA SER A 148 14.98 11.07 8.79
C SER A 148 14.18 10.21 9.77
N THR A 149 12.86 10.36 9.79
CA THR A 149 11.99 9.22 10.11
C THR A 149 12.63 7.97 9.49
N PRO A 150 12.70 6.80 10.15
CA PRO A 150 12.98 5.55 9.47
C PRO A 150 11.93 5.36 8.37
N THR A 151 12.15 6.00 7.23
CA THR A 151 11.32 6.06 6.03
C THR A 151 12.24 6.49 4.91
N THR A 152 12.32 5.71 3.86
CA THR A 152 12.68 6.20 2.52
C THR A 152 11.37 6.71 1.89
N GLY A 153 11.18 7.89 1.33
CA GLY A 153 11.95 9.09 0.96
C GLY A 153 10.95 10.03 0.24
N PRO A 154 11.33 11.27 -0.17
CA PRO A 154 10.40 12.40 -0.37
C PRO A 154 10.05 12.68 -1.84
N THR A 155 8.93 13.37 -2.13
CA THR A 155 8.82 14.43 -3.19
C THR A 155 7.51 15.24 -3.10
N PRO A 156 7.34 16.39 -3.78
CA PRO A 156 6.85 17.64 -3.18
C PRO A 156 5.44 18.06 -3.66
N THR A 157 4.74 18.89 -2.87
CA THR A 157 3.44 19.44 -3.27
C THR A 157 3.52 20.96 -3.42
N THR A 158 3.35 21.44 -4.65
CA THR A 158 2.84 22.78 -4.93
C THR A 158 1.31 22.79 -4.74
N SER A 159 0.82 23.92 -4.24
CA SER A 159 -0.55 24.23 -3.78
C SER A 159 -1.69 23.84 -4.76
N PRO A 160 -2.91 23.48 -4.28
CA PRO A 160 -3.99 22.94 -5.09
C PRO A 160 -4.83 24.03 -5.76
N THR A 161 -5.29 23.76 -6.99
CA THR A 161 -6.48 24.39 -7.57
C THR A 161 -7.59 23.35 -7.58
N ALA A 162 -8.76 23.73 -7.07
CA ALA A 162 -9.90 22.86 -6.83
C ALA A 162 -10.40 22.18 -8.12
N GLY A 163 -10.40 20.84 -8.10
CA GLY A 163 -11.18 19.97 -8.99
C GLY A 163 -12.21 19.19 -8.17
N PRO A 164 -13.34 18.78 -8.77
CA PRO A 164 -14.47 18.24 -8.04
C PRO A 164 -14.12 16.88 -7.45
N THR A 165 -14.40 16.70 -6.16
CA THR A 165 -14.36 15.40 -5.49
C THR A 165 -15.53 14.53 -5.96
N PRO A 166 -15.33 13.33 -6.51
CA PRO A 166 -16.37 12.32 -6.57
C PRO A 166 -16.17 11.36 -5.39
N THR A 167 -16.92 11.57 -4.31
CA THR A 167 -17.08 10.62 -3.19
C THR A 167 -18.20 9.61 -3.50
N GLY A 168 -18.24 9.08 -4.73
CA GLY A 168 -19.19 8.06 -5.16
C GLY A 168 -18.47 6.76 -5.53
N ALA A 169 -19.17 5.63 -5.48
CA ALA A 169 -18.70 4.42 -6.17
C ALA A 169 -18.34 4.79 -7.62
N PRO A 170 -17.23 4.29 -8.18
CA PRO A 170 -16.87 4.60 -9.56
C PRO A 170 -18.06 4.27 -10.47
N GLY A 171 -18.43 5.23 -11.33
CA GLY A 171 -19.43 4.99 -12.37
C GLY A 171 -19.02 3.80 -13.25
N ALA A 172 -19.95 3.27 -14.05
CA ALA A 172 -19.61 2.18 -14.97
C ALA A 172 -18.42 2.60 -15.86
N PRO A 173 -17.34 1.81 -15.93
CA PRO A 173 -16.19 2.14 -16.77
C PRO A 173 -16.63 2.22 -18.23
N THR A 174 -16.26 3.32 -18.90
CA THR A 174 -16.70 3.62 -20.27
C THR A 174 -15.66 3.26 -21.34
N GLY A 175 -14.44 2.91 -20.93
CA GLY A 175 -13.29 2.77 -21.83
C GLY A 175 -12.64 4.09 -22.23
N ALA A 176 -13.16 5.23 -21.76
CA ALA A 176 -12.57 6.54 -22.05
C ALA A 176 -11.22 6.71 -21.34
N TRP A 177 -10.16 6.90 -22.12
CA TRP A 177 -8.82 7.13 -21.60
C TRP A 177 -8.64 8.59 -21.18
N PRO A 178 -8.00 8.88 -20.04
CA PRO A 178 -7.76 10.25 -19.63
C PRO A 178 -6.64 10.90 -20.46
N SER A 179 -6.70 12.23 -20.55
CA SER A 179 -5.59 13.03 -21.06
C SER A 179 -4.51 13.20 -20.00
N SER A 180 -3.24 13.12 -20.41
CA SER A 180 -2.10 13.40 -19.54
C SER A 180 -2.01 14.89 -19.20
N ALA A 181 -1.76 15.18 -17.92
CA ALA A 181 -1.50 16.53 -17.42
C ALA A 181 -0.01 16.95 -17.50
N GLY A 182 0.81 16.16 -18.17
CA GLY A 182 2.26 16.37 -18.31
C GLY A 182 3.04 15.06 -18.14
N SER A 183 4.33 15.08 -18.45
CA SER A 183 5.18 13.87 -18.39
C SER A 183 6.25 13.99 -17.31
N VAL A 184 6.53 12.87 -16.63
CA VAL A 184 7.56 12.73 -15.61
C VAL A 184 8.42 11.52 -15.95
N LYS A 185 9.71 11.76 -16.23
CA LYS A 185 10.68 10.68 -16.38
C LYS A 185 11.27 10.33 -15.02
N ILE A 186 11.13 9.08 -14.61
CA ILE A 186 11.68 8.50 -13.38
C ILE A 186 12.97 7.74 -13.73
N THR A 187 13.94 7.79 -12.82
CA THR A 187 15.24 7.12 -12.98
C THR A 187 15.36 5.87 -12.11
N GLY A 188 14.28 5.49 -11.43
CA GLY A 188 14.21 4.34 -10.52
C GLY A 188 12.84 4.29 -9.85
N THR A 189 12.59 3.22 -9.09
CA THR A 189 11.31 2.97 -8.42
C THR A 189 10.95 4.11 -7.46
N ILE A 190 9.71 4.60 -7.56
CA ILE A 190 9.16 5.57 -6.62
C ILE A 190 8.55 4.81 -5.43
N SER A 191 9.05 5.06 -4.23
CA SER A 191 8.47 4.52 -3.00
C SER A 191 7.24 5.32 -2.56
N VAL A 192 6.15 4.65 -2.15
CA VAL A 192 4.89 5.28 -1.73
C VAL A 192 4.46 4.69 -0.38
N SER A 193 4.55 5.46 0.72
CA SER A 193 4.16 5.01 2.07
C SER A 193 2.91 5.69 2.63
N GLY A 194 2.47 6.77 1.99
CA GLY A 194 1.21 7.49 2.25
C GLY A 194 0.38 7.56 0.98
N THR A 195 -0.19 8.72 0.65
CA THR A 195 -0.82 8.94 -0.66
C THR A 195 0.14 9.64 -1.61
N PHE A 196 0.42 9.02 -2.75
CA PHE A 196 1.03 9.66 -3.91
C PHE A 196 -0.06 10.01 -4.91
N ASP A 197 -0.26 11.30 -5.15
CA ASP A 197 -1.13 11.80 -6.22
C ASP A 197 -0.27 12.28 -7.38
N GLY A 198 -0.35 11.60 -8.53
CA GLY A 198 0.41 11.95 -9.72
C GLY A 198 -0.19 13.10 -10.53
N GLY A 199 -1.35 13.64 -10.13
CA GLY A 199 -2.01 14.76 -10.81
C GLY A 199 -2.39 14.46 -12.27
N MET A 200 -2.67 13.20 -12.59
CA MET A 200 -2.89 12.67 -13.96
C MET A 200 -1.70 12.90 -14.92
N LYS A 201 -0.48 13.03 -14.40
CA LYS A 201 0.73 13.03 -15.23
C LYS A 201 1.08 11.61 -15.68
N THR A 202 1.76 11.54 -16.82
CA THR A 202 2.36 10.31 -17.34
C THR A 202 3.75 10.10 -16.76
N TYR A 203 3.92 9.02 -16.02
CA TYR A 203 5.20 8.56 -15.49
C TYR A 203 5.74 7.46 -16.40
N CYS A 204 7.03 7.48 -16.70
CA CYS A 204 7.81 6.45 -17.40
C CYS A 204 9.26 6.56 -16.87
N CYS A 205 10.27 5.77 -17.19
CA CYS A 205 10.47 4.82 -18.28
C CYS A 205 11.43 3.75 -17.73
N ILE A 206 10.94 2.87 -16.85
CA ILE A 206 11.79 1.84 -16.22
C ILE A 206 11.74 0.57 -17.06
N GLY A 207 12.88 -0.12 -17.15
CA GLY A 207 13.02 -1.36 -17.91
C GLY A 207 13.21 -1.14 -19.41
N ASP A 208 13.16 -2.24 -20.14
CA ASP A 208 13.37 -2.29 -21.60
C ASP A 208 12.08 -2.64 -22.38
N GLY A 209 10.96 -2.80 -21.69
CA GLY A 209 9.68 -3.19 -22.27
C GLY A 209 9.53 -4.69 -22.54
N SER A 210 10.47 -5.52 -22.07
CA SER A 210 10.35 -6.98 -22.14
C SER A 210 9.44 -7.57 -21.05
N GLN A 211 9.14 -8.87 -21.15
CA GLN A 211 8.40 -9.66 -20.16
C GLN A 211 9.31 -10.30 -19.09
N SER A 212 10.47 -9.69 -18.80
CA SER A 212 11.41 -10.25 -17.82
C SER A 212 10.91 -10.05 -16.38
N GLU A 213 10.87 -11.12 -15.58
CA GLU A 213 10.47 -11.10 -14.16
C GLU A 213 11.45 -10.36 -13.23
N SER A 214 12.59 -9.86 -13.74
CA SER A 214 13.62 -9.20 -12.95
C SER A 214 13.61 -7.68 -13.10
N GLN A 215 12.58 -7.09 -13.70
CA GLN A 215 12.49 -5.64 -13.89
C GLN A 215 12.08 -4.94 -12.59
N ASP A 216 12.60 -3.73 -12.40
CA ASP A 216 12.18 -2.90 -11.27
C ASP A 216 10.76 -2.39 -11.49
N PRO A 217 9.92 -2.32 -10.44
CA PRO A 217 8.62 -1.67 -10.54
C PRO A 217 8.77 -0.16 -10.68
N MET A 218 7.82 0.50 -11.32
CA MET A 218 7.73 1.95 -11.36
C MET A 218 7.40 2.56 -10.00
N PHE A 219 6.48 1.93 -9.28
CA PHE A 219 6.06 2.35 -7.95
C PHE A 219 6.09 1.16 -7.00
N SER A 220 6.65 1.35 -5.81
CA SER A 220 6.56 0.38 -4.71
C SER A 220 5.76 1.02 -3.57
N ILE A 221 4.56 0.52 -3.36
CA ILE A 221 3.60 1.00 -2.38
C ILE A 221 3.75 0.18 -1.09
N ALA A 222 4.15 0.83 -0.02
CA ALA A 222 4.22 0.23 1.30
C ALA A 222 2.82 -0.07 1.84
N ASN A 223 2.77 -0.88 2.90
CA ASN A 223 1.52 -1.23 3.57
C ASN A 223 0.70 0.02 4.00
N GLY A 224 -0.57 0.08 3.60
CA GLY A 224 -1.48 1.21 3.81
C GLY A 224 -1.35 2.35 2.78
N GLY A 225 -0.36 2.30 1.88
CA GLY A 225 -0.12 3.35 0.89
C GLY A 225 -1.19 3.43 -0.20
N THR A 226 -1.31 4.60 -0.81
CA THR A 226 -2.22 4.88 -1.93
C THR A 226 -1.46 5.51 -3.09
N LEU A 227 -1.56 4.91 -4.28
CA LEU A 227 -1.17 5.53 -5.55
C LEU A 227 -2.43 6.00 -6.25
N GLN A 228 -2.50 7.27 -6.63
CA GLN A 228 -3.66 7.79 -7.32
C GLN A 228 -3.37 8.79 -8.43
N ASN A 229 -4.31 8.86 -9.38
CA ASN A 229 -4.28 9.81 -10.50
C ASN A 229 -2.95 9.78 -11.24
N VAL A 230 -2.54 8.60 -11.69
CA VAL A 230 -1.26 8.37 -12.37
C VAL A 230 -1.54 7.74 -13.72
N ILE A 231 -0.89 8.24 -14.76
CA ILE A 231 -0.78 7.51 -16.02
C ILE A 231 0.61 6.87 -16.05
N ILE A 232 0.69 5.58 -16.31
CA ILE A 232 1.92 4.82 -16.48
C ILE A 232 2.14 4.63 -17.98
N GLY A 233 3.23 5.22 -18.47
CA GLY A 233 3.69 5.11 -19.85
C GLY A 233 4.67 3.95 -20.04
N SER A 234 5.06 3.73 -21.29
CA SER A 234 6.04 2.71 -21.68
C SER A 234 7.44 3.32 -21.76
N PRO A 235 8.52 2.59 -21.40
CA PRO A 235 8.51 1.29 -20.73
C PRO A 235 8.02 1.36 -19.28
N ALA A 236 7.25 0.35 -18.87
CA ALA A 236 6.53 0.34 -17.59
C ALA A 236 7.14 -0.59 -16.52
N GLY A 237 8.32 -1.16 -16.76
CA GLY A 237 8.98 -2.07 -15.82
C GLY A 237 8.08 -3.26 -15.42
N ASP A 238 8.19 -3.65 -14.15
CA ASP A 238 7.24 -4.54 -13.47
C ASP A 238 6.12 -3.73 -12.76
N GLY A 239 5.58 -2.74 -13.47
CA GLY A 239 4.39 -1.98 -13.10
C GLY A 239 4.43 -1.39 -11.68
N VAL A 240 3.46 -1.75 -10.85
CA VAL A 240 3.30 -1.26 -9.47
C VAL A 240 3.35 -2.42 -8.49
N HIS A 241 4.23 -2.35 -7.49
CA HIS A 241 4.28 -3.33 -6.40
C HIS A 241 3.54 -2.84 -5.18
N CYS A 242 2.73 -3.70 -4.57
CA CYS A 242 2.16 -3.48 -3.24
C CYS A 242 2.83 -4.41 -2.23
N GLU A 243 3.68 -3.85 -1.38
CA GLU A 243 4.46 -4.59 -0.37
C GLU A 243 3.62 -4.94 0.88
N GLY A 244 2.42 -4.37 1.00
CA GLY A 244 1.40 -4.68 2.01
C GLY A 244 0.00 -4.56 1.41
N THR A 245 -1.01 -4.27 2.24
CA THR A 245 -2.27 -3.75 1.69
C THR A 245 -2.01 -2.40 1.06
N CYS A 246 -2.64 -2.10 -0.08
CA CYS A 246 -2.44 -0.84 -0.78
C CYS A 246 -3.74 -0.39 -1.45
N THR A 247 -3.81 0.87 -1.86
CA THR A 247 -4.86 1.38 -2.75
C THR A 247 -4.24 1.90 -4.04
N ILE A 248 -4.75 1.44 -5.17
CA ILE A 248 -4.45 1.94 -6.50
C ILE A 248 -5.75 2.57 -7.00
N ARG A 249 -5.78 3.89 -7.16
CA ARG A 249 -7.02 4.63 -7.47
C ARG A 249 -6.84 5.49 -8.71
N ASN A 250 -7.67 5.28 -9.73
CA ASN A 250 -7.62 6.07 -10.96
C ASN A 250 -6.21 6.06 -11.58
N VAL A 251 -5.61 4.88 -11.69
CA VAL A 251 -4.29 4.67 -12.31
C VAL A 251 -4.47 4.02 -13.68
N TRP A 252 -3.71 4.49 -14.68
CA TRP A 252 -3.91 4.15 -16.08
C TRP A 252 -2.63 3.67 -16.75
N TRP A 253 -2.56 2.41 -17.19
CA TRP A 253 -1.39 1.84 -17.87
C TRP A 253 -1.58 1.88 -19.38
N ASN A 254 -0.82 2.75 -20.06
CA ASN A 254 -0.86 2.88 -21.51
C ASN A 254 -0.36 1.63 -22.25
N ASP A 255 0.50 0.88 -21.59
CA ASP A 255 1.17 -0.32 -22.07
C ASP A 255 1.61 -1.10 -20.83
N ILE A 256 1.09 -2.31 -20.64
CA ILE A 256 1.47 -3.14 -19.49
C ILE A 256 2.88 -3.67 -19.76
N GLY A 257 3.77 -3.55 -18.78
CA GLY A 257 5.09 -4.15 -18.83
C GLY A 257 5.02 -5.66 -18.64
N GLU A 258 5.70 -6.18 -17.62
CA GLU A 258 5.50 -7.58 -17.21
C GLU A 258 4.10 -7.78 -16.62
N ASP A 259 3.81 -7.09 -15.51
CA ASP A 259 2.50 -6.97 -14.90
C ASP A 259 2.07 -5.49 -14.77
N ALA A 260 0.77 -5.21 -14.65
CA ALA A 260 0.32 -3.85 -14.34
C ALA A 260 0.53 -3.55 -12.85
N ALA A 261 0.14 -4.50 -11.98
CA ALA A 261 0.46 -4.45 -10.57
C ALA A 261 0.59 -5.83 -9.92
N THR A 262 1.52 -5.92 -8.96
CA THR A 262 1.88 -7.13 -8.23
C THR A 262 1.66 -6.94 -6.72
N PHE A 263 0.74 -7.72 -6.15
CA PHE A 263 0.37 -7.68 -4.74
C PHE A 263 1.19 -8.71 -3.95
N LYS A 264 2.13 -8.23 -3.13
CA LYS A 264 3.14 -9.04 -2.40
C LYS A 264 2.88 -9.12 -0.91
N GLY A 265 2.06 -8.22 -0.37
CA GLY A 265 1.77 -8.11 1.05
C GLY A 265 1.30 -9.41 1.72
N THR A 266 1.80 -9.66 2.93
CA THR A 266 1.36 -10.77 3.79
C THR A 266 0.79 -10.21 5.10
N GLY A 267 -0.52 -10.30 5.26
CA GLY A 267 -1.23 -9.72 6.41
C GLY A 267 -2.75 -9.98 6.45
N ASN A 268 -3.26 -10.81 5.53
CA ASN A 268 -4.69 -11.14 5.38
C ASN A 268 -5.64 -9.93 5.17
N GLY A 269 -5.10 -8.75 4.87
CA GLY A 269 -5.89 -7.55 4.59
C GLY A 269 -6.42 -7.50 3.16
N THR A 270 -7.01 -6.35 2.79
CA THR A 270 -7.51 -6.10 1.43
C THR A 270 -6.72 -4.98 0.76
N SER A 271 -6.19 -5.26 -0.43
CA SER A 271 -5.70 -4.25 -1.37
C SER A 271 -6.81 -3.85 -2.34
N TYR A 272 -6.83 -2.60 -2.77
CA TYR A 272 -7.90 -2.04 -3.58
C TYR A 272 -7.38 -1.51 -4.91
N VAL A 273 -8.08 -1.86 -5.98
CA VAL A 273 -7.99 -1.21 -7.30
C VAL A 273 -9.33 -0.54 -7.55
N ILE A 274 -9.34 0.78 -7.68
CA ILE A 274 -10.55 1.60 -7.73
C ILE A 274 -10.49 2.53 -8.94
N GLY A 275 -11.33 2.26 -9.94
CA GLY A 275 -11.27 2.98 -11.22
C GLY A 275 -9.98 2.72 -11.99
N GLY A 276 -9.72 3.53 -13.00
CA GLY A 276 -8.51 3.40 -13.81
C GLY A 276 -8.67 2.42 -14.98
N GLY A 277 -7.56 2.13 -15.65
CA GLY A 277 -7.55 1.13 -16.69
C GLY A 277 -6.17 0.71 -17.18
N ALA A 278 -6.09 -0.37 -17.92
CA ALA A 278 -4.85 -0.84 -18.51
C ALA A 278 -5.07 -1.41 -19.91
N ARG A 279 -4.02 -1.44 -20.73
CA ARG A 279 -4.07 -2.02 -22.06
C ARG A 279 -2.73 -2.58 -22.50
N SER A 280 -2.77 -3.38 -23.56
CA SER A 280 -1.57 -3.95 -24.20
C SER A 280 -0.75 -4.86 -23.27
N GLY A 281 -1.41 -5.72 -22.52
CA GLY A 281 -0.74 -6.76 -21.72
C GLY A 281 -0.50 -8.04 -22.51
N SER A 282 0.60 -8.71 -22.21
CA SER A 282 0.92 -10.00 -22.84
C SER A 282 0.33 -11.20 -22.08
N ASP A 283 0.34 -11.17 -20.74
CA ASP A 283 -0.21 -12.25 -19.91
C ASP A 283 -1.15 -11.73 -18.83
N LYS A 284 -0.64 -11.26 -17.69
CA LYS A 284 -1.46 -10.98 -16.51
C LYS A 284 -1.41 -9.49 -16.14
N THR A 285 -2.58 -8.93 -15.85
CA THR A 285 -2.70 -7.52 -15.45
C THR A 285 -2.40 -7.38 -13.97
N PHE A 286 -3.07 -8.17 -13.13
CA PHE A 286 -2.89 -8.17 -11.68
C PHE A 286 -2.39 -9.52 -11.18
N GLN A 287 -1.16 -9.51 -10.65
CA GLN A 287 -0.53 -10.67 -10.06
C GLN A 287 -0.65 -10.63 -8.53
N HIS A 288 -1.11 -11.72 -7.92
CA HIS A 288 -1.24 -11.81 -6.47
C HIS A 288 -0.30 -12.88 -5.91
N ASN A 289 0.84 -12.41 -5.40
CA ASN A 289 1.90 -13.25 -4.82
C ASN A 289 1.73 -13.44 -3.30
N GLY A 290 1.24 -12.41 -2.60
CA GLY A 290 0.99 -12.39 -1.16
C GLY A 290 -0.25 -13.16 -0.71
N ASN A 291 -0.82 -12.79 0.43
CA ASN A 291 -2.08 -13.38 0.95
C ASN A 291 -3.15 -12.31 1.17
N GLY A 292 -4.37 -12.74 1.50
CA GLY A 292 -5.49 -11.83 1.75
C GLY A 292 -6.33 -11.61 0.51
N THR A 293 -6.84 -10.39 0.33
CA THR A 293 -7.83 -10.06 -0.71
C THR A 293 -7.35 -8.95 -1.64
N VAL A 294 -7.60 -9.09 -2.94
CA VAL A 294 -7.54 -7.97 -3.90
C VAL A 294 -8.96 -7.62 -4.33
N SER A 295 -9.37 -6.36 -4.16
CA SER A 295 -10.68 -5.86 -4.56
C SER A 295 -10.54 -4.93 -5.76
N ILE A 296 -11.06 -5.34 -6.91
CA ILE A 296 -10.96 -4.63 -8.19
C ILE A 296 -12.35 -4.09 -8.54
N SER A 297 -12.46 -2.78 -8.67
CA SER A 297 -13.75 -2.14 -8.95
C SER A 297 -13.64 -0.97 -9.92
N GLY A 298 -14.59 -0.84 -10.85
CA GLY A 298 -14.64 0.29 -11.79
C GLY A 298 -13.51 0.32 -12.81
N PHE A 299 -12.80 -0.80 -13.02
CA PHE A 299 -11.60 -0.87 -13.85
C PHE A 299 -11.94 -1.16 -15.33
N TYR A 300 -11.17 -0.57 -16.24
CA TYR A 300 -11.21 -0.88 -17.66
C TYR A 300 -9.96 -1.63 -18.12
N LEU A 301 -10.10 -2.76 -18.79
CA LEU A 301 -8.97 -3.49 -19.38
C LEU A 301 -9.20 -3.67 -20.88
N SER A 302 -8.17 -3.47 -21.71
CA SER A 302 -8.23 -3.73 -23.15
C SER A 302 -6.99 -4.44 -23.68
N GLY A 303 -7.10 -5.69 -24.13
CA GLY A 303 -6.00 -6.44 -24.71
C GLY A 303 -5.02 -6.94 -23.64
N ALA A 304 -5.36 -8.05 -22.99
CA ALA A 304 -4.48 -8.76 -22.06
C ALA A 304 -4.96 -10.20 -21.84
N GLY A 305 -4.06 -11.14 -21.56
CA GLY A 305 -4.46 -12.53 -21.30
C GLY A 305 -5.41 -12.65 -20.09
N LYS A 306 -5.05 -12.09 -18.94
CA LYS A 306 -5.78 -12.26 -17.67
C LYS A 306 -5.91 -10.94 -16.92
N LEU A 307 -7.09 -10.65 -16.39
CA LEU A 307 -7.25 -9.53 -15.46
C LEU A 307 -6.57 -9.84 -14.11
N TYR A 308 -6.83 -11.00 -13.51
CA TYR A 308 -6.27 -11.37 -12.21
C TYR A 308 -5.73 -12.80 -12.19
N ARG A 309 -4.55 -13.00 -11.59
CA ARG A 309 -3.97 -14.31 -11.34
C ARG A 309 -3.42 -14.43 -9.91
N ALA A 310 -3.93 -15.42 -9.17
CA ALA A 310 -3.31 -15.86 -7.91
C ALA A 310 -2.07 -16.69 -8.21
N CYS A 311 -0.90 -16.36 -7.66
CA CYS A 311 0.34 -17.08 -7.99
C CYS A 311 0.23 -18.58 -7.70
N GLY A 312 0.46 -19.42 -8.72
CA GLY A 312 0.24 -20.87 -8.63
C GLY A 312 1.47 -21.69 -8.27
N ASN A 313 2.68 -21.15 -8.41
CA ASN A 313 3.95 -21.84 -8.18
C ASN A 313 4.99 -20.93 -7.48
N CYS A 314 4.50 -19.96 -6.69
CA CYS A 314 5.37 -19.11 -5.88
C CYS A 314 6.17 -19.93 -4.84
N SER A 315 7.26 -19.35 -4.35
CA SER A 315 8.08 -19.94 -3.27
C SER A 315 7.28 -20.22 -2.00
N SER A 316 6.22 -19.45 -1.76
CA SER A 316 5.25 -19.69 -0.70
C SER A 316 3.85 -19.88 -1.26
N SER A 317 3.16 -20.89 -0.73
CA SER A 317 1.75 -21.14 -1.01
C SER A 317 0.89 -20.36 -0.01
N TYR A 318 0.00 -19.53 -0.52
CA TYR A 318 -0.96 -18.76 0.28
C TYR A 318 -2.38 -19.01 -0.20
N GLN A 319 -3.32 -18.86 0.72
CA GLN A 319 -4.71 -18.68 0.39
C GLN A 319 -4.96 -17.22 -0.01
N ARG A 320 -5.59 -17.02 -1.17
CA ARG A 320 -5.79 -15.73 -1.81
C ARG A 320 -7.23 -15.54 -2.25
N HIS A 321 -7.73 -14.33 -2.11
CA HIS A 321 -9.08 -13.98 -2.50
C HIS A 321 -9.08 -12.81 -3.48
N VAL A 322 -10.05 -12.80 -4.39
CA VAL A 322 -10.30 -11.66 -5.29
C VAL A 322 -11.78 -11.30 -5.27
N LYS A 323 -12.07 -10.00 -5.28
CA LYS A 323 -13.40 -9.44 -5.49
C LYS A 323 -13.35 -8.57 -6.73
N ILE A 324 -14.15 -8.87 -7.74
CA ILE A 324 -14.17 -8.16 -9.02
C ILE A 324 -15.58 -7.64 -9.22
N ASP A 325 -15.71 -6.34 -9.39
CA ASP A 325 -17.02 -5.71 -9.40
C ASP A 325 -17.08 -4.50 -10.33
N ASN A 326 -18.10 -4.40 -11.18
CA ASN A 326 -18.30 -3.25 -12.07
C ASN A 326 -17.06 -2.97 -12.96
N VAL A 327 -16.60 -3.97 -13.71
CA VAL A 327 -15.44 -3.84 -14.62
C VAL A 327 -15.85 -4.01 -16.08
N LEU A 328 -15.14 -3.32 -16.98
CA LEU A 328 -15.28 -3.47 -18.42
C LEU A 328 -13.99 -4.07 -18.97
N LEU A 329 -14.09 -5.25 -19.56
CA LEU A 329 -12.95 -6.02 -20.03
C LEU A 329 -13.13 -6.26 -21.53
N ASN A 330 -12.21 -5.76 -22.33
CA ASN A 330 -12.22 -5.84 -23.77
C ASN A 330 -11.03 -6.68 -24.24
N ASP A 331 -11.27 -7.62 -25.16
CA ASP A 331 -10.22 -8.46 -25.75
C ASP A 331 -9.32 -9.12 -24.70
N ILE A 332 -9.90 -10.00 -23.87
CA ILE A 332 -9.18 -10.76 -22.84
C ILE A 332 -9.50 -12.25 -22.88
N ASP A 333 -8.58 -13.10 -22.39
CA ASP A 333 -8.79 -14.55 -22.32
C ASP A 333 -9.40 -15.02 -20.99
N MET A 334 -9.15 -14.29 -19.89
CA MET A 334 -9.58 -14.72 -18.56
C MET A 334 -9.82 -13.55 -17.58
N VAL A 335 -10.91 -13.63 -16.81
CA VAL A 335 -11.19 -12.64 -15.75
C VAL A 335 -10.41 -12.96 -14.47
N ALA A 336 -10.50 -14.18 -13.94
CA ALA A 336 -9.76 -14.57 -12.74
C ALA A 336 -9.23 -16.02 -12.81
N GLY A 337 -7.96 -16.21 -12.47
CA GLY A 337 -7.34 -17.53 -12.25
C GLY A 337 -6.97 -17.77 -10.78
N ILE A 338 -7.63 -18.72 -10.11
CA ILE A 338 -7.47 -19.03 -8.69
C ILE A 338 -6.97 -20.45 -8.43
N ASN A 339 -6.28 -20.69 -7.30
CA ASN A 339 -5.81 -22.03 -6.93
C ASN A 339 -6.77 -22.69 -5.92
N SER A 340 -7.73 -23.46 -6.42
CA SER A 340 -8.85 -23.94 -5.60
C SER A 340 -8.41 -24.91 -4.48
N ASN A 341 -7.32 -25.65 -4.69
CA ASN A 341 -6.75 -26.57 -3.69
C ASN A 341 -6.11 -25.85 -2.48
N TRP A 342 -5.82 -24.56 -2.59
CA TRP A 342 -5.33 -23.74 -1.46
C TRP A 342 -6.45 -22.93 -0.81
N GLY A 343 -7.71 -23.14 -1.23
CA GLY A 343 -8.87 -22.44 -0.68
C GLY A 343 -9.07 -21.04 -1.25
N ASP A 344 -8.44 -20.70 -2.38
CA ASP A 344 -8.61 -19.40 -3.02
C ASP A 344 -10.08 -19.17 -3.40
N THR A 345 -10.56 -17.92 -3.36
CA THR A 345 -11.91 -17.60 -3.84
C THR A 345 -11.95 -16.37 -4.73
N ALA A 346 -12.72 -16.42 -5.81
CA ALA A 346 -13.11 -15.27 -6.61
C ALA A 346 -14.59 -14.96 -6.40
N THR A 347 -14.90 -13.72 -6.03
CA THR A 347 -16.27 -13.18 -6.06
C THR A 347 -16.35 -12.19 -7.22
N ILE A 348 -17.24 -12.46 -8.18
CA ILE A 348 -17.28 -11.69 -9.44
C ILE A 348 -18.71 -11.23 -9.68
N THR A 349 -18.91 -9.92 -9.79
CA THR A 349 -20.21 -9.27 -10.01
C THR A 349 -20.08 -8.17 -11.07
N ARG A 350 -21.16 -7.94 -11.84
CA ARG A 350 -21.26 -6.79 -12.76
C ARG A 350 -20.05 -6.63 -13.71
N VAL A 351 -19.67 -7.70 -14.40
CA VAL A 351 -18.59 -7.68 -15.39
C VAL A 351 -19.19 -7.52 -16.78
N THR A 352 -18.63 -6.60 -17.57
CA THR A 352 -18.91 -6.52 -19.01
C THR A 352 -17.72 -7.04 -19.80
N LEU A 353 -17.94 -8.06 -20.63
CA LEU A 353 -16.96 -8.64 -21.54
C LEU A 353 -17.27 -8.19 -22.98
N SER A 354 -16.38 -7.42 -23.58
CA SER A 354 -16.45 -6.97 -24.97
C SER A 354 -15.41 -7.69 -25.80
N ASN A 355 -15.76 -8.16 -27.00
CA ASN A 355 -14.84 -8.92 -27.86
C ASN A 355 -14.13 -10.10 -27.13
N SER A 356 -14.80 -10.66 -26.11
CA SER A 356 -14.23 -11.64 -25.18
C SER A 356 -15.25 -12.76 -24.88
N SER A 357 -16.02 -13.16 -25.90
CA SER A 357 -17.11 -14.14 -25.74
C SER A 357 -16.62 -15.53 -25.31
N SER A 358 -15.34 -15.84 -25.57
CA SER A 358 -14.69 -17.09 -25.15
C SER A 358 -13.91 -16.97 -23.85
N ALA A 359 -13.91 -15.80 -23.20
CA ALA A 359 -13.11 -15.59 -22.00
C ALA A 359 -13.59 -16.48 -20.84
N VAL A 360 -12.63 -17.09 -20.15
CA VAL A 360 -12.88 -17.85 -18.92
C VAL A 360 -13.12 -16.86 -17.78
N VAL A 361 -14.28 -16.90 -17.15
CA VAL A 361 -14.64 -15.97 -16.08
C VAL A 361 -13.94 -16.35 -14.77
N CYS A 362 -14.03 -17.60 -14.34
CA CYS A 362 -13.35 -18.05 -13.12
C CYS A 362 -12.62 -19.37 -13.38
N GLY A 363 -11.35 -19.29 -13.75
CA GLY A 363 -10.48 -20.44 -13.97
C GLY A 363 -9.95 -21.01 -12.66
N LYS A 364 -10.15 -22.31 -12.44
CA LYS A 364 -9.60 -23.04 -11.29
C LYS A 364 -8.31 -23.74 -11.69
N TYR A 365 -7.32 -23.64 -10.82
CA TYR A 365 -6.02 -24.29 -10.97
C TYR A 365 -5.69 -25.12 -9.73
N LYS A 366 -4.86 -26.14 -9.92
CA LYS A 366 -4.13 -26.81 -8.85
C LYS A 366 -2.80 -26.07 -8.64
N GLY A 367 -2.73 -25.25 -7.60
CA GLY A 367 -1.49 -24.63 -7.15
C GLY A 367 -0.50 -25.68 -6.66
N VAL A 368 0.78 -25.43 -6.90
CA VAL A 368 1.91 -26.35 -6.65
C VAL A 368 3.07 -25.60 -5.98
N ALA A 369 4.04 -26.34 -5.43
CA ALA A 369 5.27 -25.74 -4.94
C ALA A 369 6.10 -25.17 -6.11
N LYS A 370 7.01 -24.23 -5.80
CA LYS A 370 7.94 -23.67 -6.78
C LYS A 370 8.73 -24.76 -7.51
N GLY A 371 8.87 -24.60 -8.83
CA GLY A 371 9.55 -25.56 -9.71
C GLY A 371 8.62 -26.57 -10.39
N SER A 372 7.30 -26.41 -10.24
CA SER A 372 6.28 -27.16 -10.97
C SER A 372 5.26 -26.20 -11.58
N GLU A 373 4.61 -26.63 -12.66
CA GLU A 373 3.59 -25.83 -13.32
C GLU A 373 2.19 -26.12 -12.77
N PRO A 374 1.40 -25.07 -12.43
CA PRO A 374 0.02 -25.24 -11.98
C PRO A 374 -0.84 -25.86 -13.08
N THR A 375 -1.65 -26.86 -12.73
CA THR A 375 -2.55 -27.52 -13.69
C THR A 375 -3.91 -26.84 -13.72
N TYR A 376 -4.41 -26.52 -14.92
CA TYR A 376 -5.78 -26.02 -15.08
C TYR A 376 -6.81 -27.13 -14.81
N LEU A 377 -7.82 -26.82 -14.01
CA LEU A 377 -8.87 -27.76 -13.58
C LEU A 377 -10.23 -27.47 -14.21
N GLY A 378 -10.31 -26.45 -15.07
CA GLY A 378 -11.55 -26.01 -15.69
C GLY A 378 -12.12 -24.73 -15.08
N GLU A 379 -13.21 -24.25 -15.69
CA GLU A 379 -13.94 -23.08 -15.24
C GLU A 379 -14.93 -23.44 -14.12
N GLY A 380 -15.11 -22.54 -13.15
CA GLY A 380 -16.08 -22.66 -12.06
C GLY A 380 -17.20 -21.61 -12.14
N TRP A 381 -18.40 -22.01 -11.74
CA TRP A 381 -19.59 -21.17 -11.68
C TRP A 381 -20.41 -21.53 -10.43
N ASN A 382 -20.77 -20.51 -9.64
CA ASN A 382 -21.56 -20.63 -8.42
C ASN A 382 -21.12 -21.81 -7.51
N ASP A 383 -19.81 -21.91 -7.24
CA ASP A 383 -19.23 -22.91 -6.36
C ASP A 383 -18.50 -22.25 -5.17
N SER A 384 -17.90 -23.06 -4.29
CA SER A 384 -17.22 -22.58 -3.08
C SER A 384 -16.06 -21.62 -3.35
N ASN A 385 -15.37 -21.80 -4.48
CA ASN A 385 -14.21 -21.02 -4.88
C ASN A 385 -14.61 -19.91 -5.87
N CYS A 386 -15.43 -20.24 -6.87
CA CYS A 386 -15.92 -19.35 -7.91
C CYS A 386 -17.34 -18.87 -7.59
N LYS A 387 -17.44 -17.77 -6.85
CA LYS A 387 -18.69 -17.13 -6.43
C LYS A 387 -19.15 -16.14 -7.50
N VAL A 388 -19.71 -16.68 -8.58
CA VAL A 388 -20.17 -15.94 -9.76
C VAL A 388 -21.34 -16.65 -10.43
N ASN A 389 -22.38 -15.90 -10.80
CA ASN A 389 -23.50 -16.39 -11.60
C ASN A 389 -23.37 -15.90 -13.05
N LYS A 390 -24.01 -16.58 -13.99
CA LYS A 390 -24.05 -16.11 -15.38
C LYS A 390 -24.68 -14.72 -15.52
N SER A 391 -25.64 -14.37 -14.66
CA SER A 391 -26.28 -13.05 -14.62
C SER A 391 -25.34 -11.93 -14.17
N ASP A 392 -24.20 -12.25 -13.55
CA ASP A 392 -23.19 -11.28 -13.17
C ASP A 392 -22.35 -10.81 -14.37
N ILE A 393 -22.47 -11.48 -15.51
CA ILE A 393 -21.65 -11.28 -16.70
C ILE A 393 -22.54 -10.80 -17.85
N THR A 394 -22.15 -9.67 -18.46
CA THR A 394 -22.75 -9.13 -19.67
C THR A 394 -21.75 -9.27 -20.81
N TYR A 395 -22.09 -10.00 -21.86
CA TYR A 395 -21.30 -10.06 -23.08
C TYR A 395 -21.77 -8.98 -24.06
N LYS A 396 -20.83 -8.28 -24.70
CA LYS A 396 -21.08 -7.23 -25.69
C LYS A 396 -20.33 -7.49 -26.99
#